data_AF-A0A498P5D6-F1
#
_entry.id   AF-A0A498P5D6-F1
#
_cell.length_a   1.000
_cell.length_b   1.000
_cell.length_c   1.000
_cell.angle_alpha   90.00
_cell.angle_beta   90.00
_cell.angle_gamma   90.00
#
_symmetry.space_group_name_H-M   'P 1'
#
loop_
_entity.id
_entity.type
_entity.pdbx_description
1 polymer ?
#
loop_
_entity_poly.entity_id
_entity_poly.type
_entity_poly.pdbx_seq_one_letter_code
_entity_poly.pdbx_strand_id
1 'polypeptide(L)'
;MTIISLLLLASLLPHLTFTASANVGIVNGKEAKPHSRPYMVSVQVKEQHICGGFLISDRFIMTAAHCRKKAQGLTVVLGAHNLQNKNENSVRIKVESSHPHPQYTIESYYYDILLLKLEKNAQLNNNIKLISIPVEEGDIEADSVCSIAGWGLLGKAITSWRQM
;
A
#
# COMPACT_ATOMS: atom_id res chain seq x y z
N MET A 1 -15.44 1.40 -58.02
CA MET A 1 -15.37 0.26 -57.08
C MET A 1 -14.19 0.32 -56.09
N THR A 2 -13.18 1.17 -56.29
CA THR A 2 -11.99 1.23 -55.41
C THR A 2 -12.16 2.15 -54.19
N ILE A 3 -12.92 3.25 -54.32
CA ILE A 3 -13.09 4.25 -53.25
C ILE A 3 -13.92 3.72 -52.07
N ILE A 4 -14.97 2.95 -52.34
CA ILE A 4 -15.82 2.35 -51.29
C ILE A 4 -15.02 1.29 -50.50
N SER A 5 -14.12 0.56 -51.17
CA SER A 5 -13.25 -0.43 -50.54
C SER A 5 -12.20 0.22 -49.61
N LEU A 6 -11.70 1.40 -49.98
CA LEU A 6 -10.79 2.21 -49.14
C LEU A 6 -11.48 2.80 -47.90
N LEU A 7 -12.73 3.25 -48.03
CA LEU A 7 -13.52 3.77 -46.91
C LEU A 7 -13.88 2.67 -45.90
N LEU A 8 -14.19 1.46 -46.37
CA LEU A 8 -14.44 0.30 -45.50
C LEU A 8 -13.18 -0.09 -44.70
N LEU A 9 -12.00 -0.14 -45.33
CA LEU A 9 -10.74 -0.40 -44.60
C LEU A 9 -10.43 0.68 -43.56
N ALA A 10 -10.67 1.96 -43.87
CA ALA A 10 -10.46 3.07 -42.93
C ALA A 10 -11.40 3.00 -41.70
N SER A 11 -12.63 2.49 -41.89
CA SER A 11 -13.63 2.33 -40.82
C SER A 11 -13.41 1.13 -39.90
N LEU A 12 -12.62 0.13 -40.34
CA LEU A 12 -12.27 -1.07 -39.56
C LEU A 12 -11.01 -0.88 -38.70
N LEU A 13 -10.19 0.12 -39.00
CA LEU A 13 -8.95 0.42 -38.27
C LEU A 13 -9.11 0.97 -36.83
N PRO A 14 -10.20 1.65 -36.40
CA PRO A 14 -10.32 2.12 -35.02
C PRO A 14 -10.76 1.03 -34.03
N HIS A 15 -11.17 -0.15 -34.49
CA HIS A 15 -11.70 -1.21 -33.61
C HIS A 15 -10.65 -2.20 -33.08
N LEU A 16 -9.39 -2.12 -33.54
CA LEU A 16 -8.32 -3.05 -33.15
C LEU A 16 -7.29 -2.46 -32.16
N THR A 17 -7.52 -1.26 -31.63
CA THR A 17 -6.64 -0.65 -30.63
C THR A 17 -7.37 -0.24 -29.36
N PHE A 18 -8.37 -1.02 -28.93
CA PHE A 18 -8.77 -0.98 -27.52
C PHE A 18 -7.82 -1.87 -26.72
N THR A 19 -6.61 -1.34 -26.45
CA THR A 19 -5.80 -1.90 -25.37
C THR A 19 -6.51 -1.53 -24.07
N ALA A 20 -7.33 -2.44 -23.55
CA ALA A 20 -7.84 -2.34 -22.20
C ALA A 20 -6.63 -2.37 -21.24
N SER A 21 -6.10 -1.20 -20.91
CA SER A 21 -5.10 -1.05 -19.86
C SER A 21 -5.83 -1.17 -18.53
N ALA A 22 -5.83 -2.38 -17.97
CA ALA A 22 -6.23 -2.57 -16.58
C ALA A 22 -5.18 -1.89 -15.69
N ASN A 23 -5.56 -0.76 -15.08
CA ASN A 23 -4.79 -0.13 -14.02
C ASN A 23 -4.93 -0.97 -12.75
N VAL A 24 -3.80 -1.15 -12.07
CA VAL A 24 -3.65 -2.38 -11.33
C VAL A 24 -2.80 -2.08 -10.08
N GLY A 25 -3.53 -1.60 -9.07
CA GLY A 25 -3.14 -1.25 -7.70
C GLY A 25 -4.22 -1.76 -6.75
N ILE A 26 -4.69 -0.98 -5.77
CA ILE A 26 -6.01 -1.28 -5.16
C ILE A 26 -7.02 -1.45 -6.31
N VAL A 27 -7.53 -2.68 -6.50
CA VAL A 27 -8.40 -3.05 -7.62
C VAL A 27 -9.65 -2.18 -7.54
N ASN A 28 -10.03 -1.56 -8.66
CA ASN A 28 -11.15 -0.59 -8.71
C ASN A 28 -10.99 0.63 -7.78
N GLY A 29 -9.80 0.87 -7.24
CA GLY A 29 -9.47 2.08 -6.48
C GLY A 29 -8.98 3.22 -7.38
N LYS A 30 -8.92 4.42 -6.80
CA LYS A 30 -8.34 5.63 -7.41
C LYS A 30 -7.10 6.07 -6.66
N GLU A 31 -6.29 6.93 -7.27
CA GLU A 31 -5.20 7.56 -6.55
C GLU A 31 -5.75 8.35 -5.35
N ALA A 32 -5.16 8.16 -4.17
CA ALA A 32 -5.53 8.89 -2.97
C ALA A 32 -5.06 10.34 -3.07
N LYS A 33 -5.73 11.26 -2.39
CA LYS A 33 -5.20 12.62 -2.24
C LYS A 33 -3.86 12.54 -1.49
N PRO A 34 -2.79 13.21 -1.96
CA PRO A 34 -1.49 13.17 -1.30
C PRO A 34 -1.59 13.45 0.21
N HIS A 35 -0.94 12.58 0.99
CA HIS A 35 -0.87 12.65 2.46
C HIS A 35 -2.23 12.63 3.20
N SER A 36 -3.33 12.29 2.52
CA SER A 36 -4.68 12.23 3.14
C SER A 36 -4.89 11.05 4.10
N ARG A 37 -3.87 10.21 4.26
CA ARG A 37 -3.84 9.01 5.11
C ARG A 37 -2.50 8.96 5.85
N PRO A 38 -2.28 9.90 6.79
CA PRO A 38 -0.95 10.17 7.37
C PRO A 38 -0.45 9.05 8.31
N TYR A 39 -1.27 8.06 8.61
CA TYR A 39 -0.91 6.90 9.40
C TYR A 39 -0.23 5.79 8.61
N MET A 40 -0.11 5.95 7.30
CA MET A 40 0.23 4.83 6.45
C MET A 40 1.72 4.70 6.20
N VAL A 41 2.14 3.44 6.12
CA VAL A 41 3.53 3.04 6.22
C VAL A 41 3.84 2.07 5.10
N SER A 42 4.94 2.34 4.39
CA SER A 42 5.52 1.41 3.43
C SER A 42 6.61 0.61 4.13
N VAL A 43 6.42 -0.70 4.25
CA VAL A 43 7.42 -1.63 4.75
C VAL A 43 8.33 -2.02 3.59
N GLN A 44 9.64 -1.84 3.74
CA GLN A 44 10.62 -1.97 2.67
C GLN A 44 11.80 -2.87 3.01
N VAL A 45 12.24 -3.65 2.02
CA VAL A 45 13.51 -4.39 2.05
C VAL A 45 14.38 -3.86 0.92
N LYS A 46 15.62 -3.49 1.22
CA LYS A 46 16.54 -2.89 0.22
C LYS A 46 15.88 -1.73 -0.54
N GLU A 47 15.15 -0.87 0.18
CA GLU A 47 14.40 0.29 -0.34
C GLU A 47 13.23 -0.04 -1.29
N GLN A 48 12.89 -1.31 -1.46
CA GLN A 48 11.74 -1.74 -2.25
C GLN A 48 10.55 -2.03 -1.35
N HIS A 49 9.38 -1.49 -1.72
CA HIS A 49 8.12 -1.79 -1.05
C HIS A 49 7.81 -3.29 -1.10
N ILE A 50 7.49 -3.88 0.04
CA ILE A 50 7.05 -5.27 0.13
C ILE A 50 5.65 -5.41 0.73
N CYS A 51 5.27 -4.53 1.67
CA CYS A 51 3.98 -4.56 2.34
C CYS A 51 3.57 -3.18 2.83
N GLY A 52 2.26 -3.01 3.05
CA GLY A 52 1.72 -1.89 3.79
C GLY A 52 1.77 -2.11 5.31
N GLY A 53 1.51 -1.05 6.05
CA GLY A 53 1.26 -1.07 7.49
C GLY A 53 0.73 0.29 7.94
N PHE A 54 0.48 0.41 9.23
CA PHE A 54 0.01 1.66 9.83
C PHE A 54 0.68 1.95 11.18
N LEU A 55 0.92 3.23 11.44
CA LEU A 55 1.55 3.75 12.65
C LEU A 55 0.52 3.79 13.79
N ILE A 56 0.69 2.93 14.79
CA ILE A 56 -0.24 2.82 15.94
C ILE A 56 0.28 3.56 17.18
N SER A 57 1.59 3.80 17.24
CA SER A 57 2.24 4.70 18.21
C SER A 57 3.47 5.31 17.56
N ASP A 58 4.12 6.27 18.21
CA ASP A 58 5.35 6.87 17.68
C ASP A 58 6.50 5.85 17.52
N ARG A 59 6.39 4.65 18.09
CA ARG A 59 7.44 3.62 18.05
C ARG A 59 7.01 2.29 17.43
N PHE A 60 5.72 2.09 17.19
CA PHE A 60 5.20 0.81 16.70
C PHE A 60 4.38 0.95 15.41
N ILE A 61 4.66 0.05 14.47
CA ILE A 61 3.90 -0.16 13.24
C ILE A 61 3.18 -1.49 13.35
N MET A 62 1.92 -1.52 12.95
CA MET A 62 1.18 -2.76 12.74
C MET A 62 1.17 -3.11 11.25
N THR A 63 1.46 -4.36 10.93
CA THR A 63 1.45 -4.94 9.57
C THR A 63 1.08 -6.43 9.66
N ALA A 64 1.14 -7.16 8.56
CA ALA A 64 0.86 -8.60 8.52
C ALA A 64 2.10 -9.43 8.90
N ALA A 65 1.90 -10.56 9.56
CA ALA A 65 3.00 -11.47 9.95
C ALA A 65 3.64 -12.18 8.76
N HIS A 66 2.91 -12.46 7.68
CA HIS A 66 3.49 -13.02 6.46
C HIS A 66 4.47 -12.05 5.77
N CYS A 67 4.36 -10.74 6.04
CA CYS A 67 5.31 -9.74 5.59
C CYS A 67 6.65 -9.81 6.31
N ARG A 68 6.77 -10.60 7.38
CA ARG A 68 7.99 -10.73 8.18
C ARG A 68 9.18 -11.06 7.28
N LYS A 69 10.27 -10.34 7.53
CA LYS A 69 11.62 -10.58 6.98
C LYS A 69 12.62 -10.45 8.13
N LYS A 70 13.87 -10.84 7.90
CA LYS A 70 14.94 -10.57 8.88
C LYS A 70 15.04 -9.06 9.07
N ALA A 71 15.19 -8.60 10.31
CA ALA A 71 15.25 -7.18 10.64
C ALA A 71 16.43 -6.46 9.95
N GLN A 72 17.52 -7.20 9.69
CA GLN A 72 18.67 -6.68 8.96
C GLN A 72 18.28 -6.28 7.53
N GLY A 73 18.24 -4.97 7.28
CA GLY A 73 17.84 -4.38 5.98
C GLY A 73 16.35 -4.09 5.84
N LEU A 74 15.55 -4.27 6.90
CA LEU A 74 14.15 -3.88 6.97
C LEU A 74 14.04 -2.41 7.39
N THR A 75 13.33 -1.63 6.59
CA THR A 75 13.03 -0.22 6.88
C THR A 75 11.55 0.05 6.69
N VAL A 76 11.07 1.13 7.29
CA VAL A 76 9.74 1.66 7.04
C VAL A 76 9.85 3.06 6.48
N VAL A 77 8.92 3.46 5.63
CA VAL A 77 8.79 4.82 5.12
C VAL A 77 7.45 5.38 5.52
N LEU A 78 7.47 6.52 6.21
CA LEU A 78 6.30 7.25 6.70
C LEU A 78 6.14 8.57 5.95
N GLY A 79 4.90 9.04 5.83
CA GLY A 79 4.58 10.35 5.24
C GLY A 79 4.75 10.43 3.72
N ALA A 80 5.01 9.31 3.04
CA ALA A 80 5.08 9.25 1.59
C ALA A 80 3.69 9.15 0.96
N HIS A 81 3.51 9.81 -0.18
CA HIS A 81 2.47 9.54 -1.17
C HIS A 81 3.07 8.76 -2.35
N ASN A 82 4.15 9.28 -2.93
CA ASN A 82 4.90 8.63 -4.01
C ASN A 82 6.27 8.13 -3.50
N LEU A 83 6.46 6.81 -3.45
CA LEU A 83 7.67 6.18 -2.91
C LEU A 83 8.94 6.46 -3.74
N GLN A 84 8.81 6.93 -4.98
CA GLN A 84 9.95 7.29 -5.83
C GLN A 84 10.27 8.79 -5.77
N ASN A 85 9.39 9.61 -5.19
CA ASN A 85 9.60 11.04 -5.12
C ASN A 85 10.51 11.39 -3.93
N LYS A 86 11.81 11.58 -4.22
CA LYS A 86 12.80 11.98 -3.20
C LYS A 86 12.59 13.38 -2.63
N ASN A 87 11.76 14.20 -3.26
CA ASN A 87 11.45 15.56 -2.80
C ASN A 87 10.28 15.58 -1.80
N GLU A 88 9.62 14.45 -1.54
CA GLU A 88 8.67 14.35 -0.43
C GLU A 88 9.43 14.31 0.90
N ASN A 89 8.91 15.03 1.90
CA ASN A 89 9.38 14.99 3.29
C ASN A 89 9.03 13.66 3.99
N SER A 90 9.18 12.54 3.28
CA SER A 90 9.01 11.20 3.81
C SER A 90 10.17 10.83 4.71
N VAL A 91 9.89 10.06 5.76
CA VAL A 91 10.90 9.68 6.75
C VAL A 91 11.11 8.17 6.64
N ARG A 92 12.37 7.77 6.44
CA ARG A 92 12.78 6.35 6.45
C ARG A 92 13.41 6.01 7.80
N ILE A 93 12.88 4.98 8.46
CA ILE A 93 13.34 4.52 9.78
C ILE A 93 13.65 3.02 9.71
N LYS A 94 14.74 2.59 10.34
CA LYS A 94 15.09 1.17 10.49
C LYS A 94 14.19 0.49 11.52
N VAL A 95 13.95 -0.80 11.31
CA VAL A 95 13.23 -1.65 12.27
C VAL A 95 14.22 -2.24 13.27
N GLU A 96 13.95 -2.05 14.56
CA GLU A 96 14.71 -2.61 15.69
C GLU A 96 14.40 -4.10 15.84
N SER A 97 13.11 -4.45 15.90
CA SER A 97 12.63 -5.80 16.13
C SER A 97 11.25 -6.07 15.53
N SER A 98 10.96 -7.34 15.27
CA SER A 98 9.68 -7.84 14.75
C SER A 98 9.03 -8.77 15.77
N HIS A 99 7.78 -8.49 16.12
CA HIS A 99 6.98 -9.25 17.08
C HIS A 99 5.72 -9.78 16.39
N PRO A 100 5.79 -10.93 15.69
CA PRO A 100 4.60 -11.56 15.14
C PRO A 100 3.73 -12.08 16.28
N HIS A 101 2.44 -12.27 16.01
CA HIS A 101 1.57 -12.95 16.95
C HIS A 101 2.16 -14.32 17.34
N PRO A 102 2.19 -14.70 18.64
CA PRO A 102 2.81 -15.95 19.08
C PRO A 102 2.23 -17.22 18.43
N GLN A 103 0.97 -17.15 17.99
CA GLN A 103 0.25 -18.26 17.35
C GLN A 103 0.28 -18.21 15.81
N TYR A 104 0.95 -17.24 15.20
CA TYR A 104 1.04 -17.17 13.75
C TYR A 104 1.83 -18.35 13.17
N THR A 105 1.28 -18.99 12.13
CA THR A 105 1.95 -20.01 11.33
C THR A 105 1.81 -19.70 9.84
N ILE A 106 2.85 -19.96 9.04
CA ILE A 106 2.87 -19.64 7.60
C ILE A 106 1.93 -20.56 6.81
N GLU A 107 1.59 -21.72 7.35
CA GLU A 107 0.72 -22.71 6.73
C GLU A 107 -0.76 -22.33 6.81
N SER A 108 -1.18 -21.75 7.95
CA SER A 108 -2.59 -21.46 8.21
C SER A 108 -3.00 -20.02 7.92
N TYR A 109 -2.04 -19.08 7.97
CA TYR A 109 -2.29 -17.63 7.99
C TYR A 109 -3.20 -17.15 9.14
N TYR A 110 -3.50 -18.01 10.12
CA TYR A 110 -4.18 -17.55 11.33
C TYR A 110 -3.25 -16.63 12.13
N TYR A 111 -3.84 -15.63 12.78
CA TYR A 111 -3.13 -14.63 13.55
C TYR A 111 -2.06 -13.86 12.74
N ASP A 112 -2.36 -13.53 11.48
CA ASP A 112 -1.48 -12.82 10.55
C ASP A 112 -1.29 -11.32 10.90
N ILE A 113 -0.76 -11.06 12.10
CA ILE A 113 -0.52 -9.73 12.64
C ILE A 113 0.90 -9.64 13.21
N LEU A 114 1.56 -8.52 12.93
CA LEU A 114 2.94 -8.25 13.29
C LEU A 114 3.11 -6.81 13.76
N LEU A 115 3.75 -6.66 14.93
CA LEU A 115 4.27 -5.38 15.39
C LEU A 115 5.73 -5.22 15.01
N LEU A 116 6.06 -4.12 14.33
CA LEU A 116 7.44 -3.69 14.09
C LEU A 116 7.77 -2.58 15.09
N LYS A 117 8.84 -2.78 15.88
CA LYS A 117 9.40 -1.75 16.74
C LYS A 117 10.42 -0.94 15.96
N LEU A 118 10.30 0.38 15.98
CA LEU A 118 11.23 1.28 15.30
C LEU A 118 12.50 1.52 16.14
N GLU A 119 13.65 1.65 15.47
CA GLU A 119 14.94 1.99 16.11
C GLU A 119 14.90 3.38 16.76
N LYS A 120 14.07 4.28 16.22
CA LYS A 120 13.83 5.63 16.73
C LYS A 120 12.34 5.96 16.63
N ASN A 121 11.86 6.80 17.53
CA ASN A 121 10.48 7.28 17.49
C ASN A 121 10.25 8.13 16.21
N ALA A 122 9.12 7.91 15.55
CA ALA A 122 8.66 8.70 14.43
C ALA A 122 8.21 10.08 14.92
N GLN A 123 8.72 11.14 14.30
CA GLN A 123 8.29 12.50 14.59
C GLN A 123 6.97 12.79 13.89
N LEU A 124 5.90 12.94 14.67
CA LEU A 124 4.57 13.23 14.14
C LEU A 124 4.52 14.64 13.53
N ASN A 125 3.78 14.77 12.43
CA ASN A 125 3.57 16.02 11.71
C ASN A 125 2.28 15.95 10.87
N ASN A 126 2.06 16.89 9.94
CA ASN A 126 0.87 16.92 9.11
C ASN A 126 0.71 15.67 8.21
N ASN A 127 1.82 15.04 7.84
CA ASN A 127 1.87 13.88 6.94
C ASN A 127 2.14 12.56 7.67
N ILE A 128 2.49 12.61 8.97
CA ILE A 128 2.78 11.44 9.81
C ILE A 128 1.94 11.53 11.09
N LYS A 129 0.91 10.69 11.21
CA LYS A 129 0.02 10.64 12.37
C LYS A 129 -0.26 9.21 12.80
N LEU A 130 -0.79 9.03 14.00
CA LEU A 130 -1.22 7.73 14.49
C LEU A 130 -2.62 7.39 13.94
N ILE A 131 -2.93 6.10 13.83
CA ILE A 131 -4.30 5.60 13.72
C ILE A 131 -4.69 4.88 15.02
N SER A 132 -5.94 5.05 15.44
CA SER A 132 -6.51 4.35 16.59
C SER A 132 -6.84 2.91 16.24
N ILE A 133 -6.57 1.99 17.17
CA ILE A 133 -7.08 0.62 17.12
C ILE A 133 -8.48 0.63 17.74
N PRO A 134 -9.47 -0.10 17.18
CA PRO A 134 -10.77 -0.27 17.81
C PRO A 134 -10.63 -0.75 19.26
N VAL A 135 -11.36 -0.09 20.17
CA VAL A 135 -11.35 -0.43 21.61
C VAL A 135 -12.49 -1.37 21.96
N GLU A 136 -13.60 -1.25 21.24
CA GLU A 136 -14.77 -2.11 21.40
C GLU A 136 -14.61 -3.34 20.52
N GLU A 137 -14.90 -4.49 21.12
CA GLU A 137 -15.05 -5.74 20.40
C GLU A 137 -16.44 -5.79 19.78
N GLY A 138 -16.52 -6.25 18.54
CA GLY A 138 -17.78 -6.36 17.83
C GLY A 138 -17.57 -6.53 16.34
N ASP A 139 -18.57 -7.13 15.70
CA ASP A 139 -18.59 -7.26 14.26
C ASP A 139 -18.97 -5.91 13.64
N ILE A 140 -18.36 -5.61 12.49
CA ILE A 140 -18.80 -4.50 11.66
C ILE A 140 -20.04 -4.96 10.91
N GLU A 141 -21.12 -4.17 10.98
CA GLU A 141 -22.36 -4.45 10.27
C GLU A 141 -22.12 -4.72 8.78
N ALA A 142 -22.85 -5.70 8.22
CA ALA A 142 -22.80 -5.99 6.80
C ALA A 142 -23.12 -4.73 5.97
N ASP A 143 -22.48 -4.62 4.80
CA ASP A 143 -22.60 -3.47 3.89
C ASP A 143 -22.08 -2.12 4.42
N SER A 144 -21.40 -2.11 5.57
CA SER A 144 -20.67 -0.94 6.06
C SER A 144 -19.61 -0.49 5.05
N VAL A 145 -19.54 0.82 4.81
CA VAL A 145 -18.54 1.40 3.92
C VAL A 145 -17.20 1.51 4.64
N CYS A 146 -16.27 0.64 4.26
CA CYS A 146 -14.87 0.66 4.71
C CYS A 146 -13.96 1.25 3.64
N SER A 147 -12.78 1.75 4.03
CA SER A 147 -11.76 2.22 3.08
C SER A 147 -10.45 1.47 3.24
N ILE A 148 -9.80 1.13 2.13
CA ILE A 148 -8.49 0.49 2.10
C ILE A 148 -7.54 1.29 1.22
N ALA A 149 -6.25 1.33 1.58
CA ALA A 149 -5.24 2.03 0.79
C ALA A 149 -3.88 1.32 0.80
N GLY A 150 -3.08 1.48 -0.26
CA GLY A 150 -1.75 0.88 -0.36
C GLY A 150 -1.01 1.16 -1.68
N TRP A 151 0.23 0.64 -1.76
CA TRP A 151 1.12 0.67 -2.94
C TRP A 151 1.22 -0.70 -3.65
N GLY A 152 0.26 -1.61 -3.43
CA GLY A 152 0.28 -2.95 -4.04
C GLY A 152 0.30 -2.90 -5.58
N LEU A 153 0.92 -3.91 -6.20
CA LEU A 153 1.07 -4.05 -7.65
C LEU A 153 0.15 -5.15 -8.18
N LEU A 154 -0.31 -5.06 -9.42
CA LEU A 154 -0.77 -6.26 -10.16
C LEU A 154 -0.24 -6.32 -11.62
N GLY A 155 0.80 -5.54 -12.00
CA GLY A 155 1.29 -5.55 -13.39
C GLY A 155 2.42 -4.58 -13.79
N LYS A 156 2.45 -3.32 -13.32
CA LYS A 156 3.59 -2.38 -13.45
C LYS A 156 3.83 -1.68 -12.13
N ALA A 157 5.07 -1.22 -11.89
CA ALA A 157 5.47 -0.50 -10.69
C ALA A 157 4.62 0.76 -10.47
N ILE A 158 3.55 0.65 -9.69
CA ILE A 158 2.82 1.81 -9.18
C ILE A 158 3.65 2.38 -8.04
N THR A 159 3.94 3.67 -8.13
CA THR A 159 4.79 4.38 -7.18
C THR A 159 3.98 5.22 -6.21
N SER A 160 2.74 5.56 -6.57
CA SER A 160 1.82 6.41 -5.81
C SER A 160 0.68 5.65 -5.14
N TRP A 161 0.08 6.30 -4.14
CA TRP A 161 -0.94 5.72 -3.29
C TRP A 161 -2.33 5.61 -3.88
N ARG A 162 -2.97 4.45 -3.73
CA ARG A 162 -4.35 4.21 -4.17
C ARG A 162 -5.25 3.84 -3.01
N GLN A 163 -6.53 4.21 -3.11
CA GLN A 163 -7.57 3.90 -2.13
C GLN A 163 -8.90 3.55 -2.82
N MET A 164 -9.71 2.74 -2.15
CA MET A 164 -11.13 2.48 -2.47
C MET A 164 -11.99 2.91 -1.30
#